data_AF-A0A6G1JUH4-F1
#
_entry.id   AF-A0A6G1JUH4-F1
#
_cell.length_a   1.000
_cell.length_b   1.000
_cell.length_c   1.000
_cell.angle_alpha   90.00
_cell.angle_beta   90.00
_cell.angle_gamma   90.00
#
_symmetry.space_group_name_H-M   'P 1'
#
loop_
_entity.id
_entity.type
_entity.pdbx_description
1 polymer ?
#
loop_
_entity_poly.entity_id
_entity_poly.type
_entity_poly.pdbx_seq_one_letter_code
_entity_poly.pdbx_strand_id
1 'polypeptide(L)'
;MPELVVRHEQDQFEEERYTDPCAGNAHIELSELGNDQGKTSDVNQVVLQNAENQISSSLGDISPVLSTFHDTDPVGLSQSVRQLMRHVTSPVAIITTSFREPTTKMLMPLGMAISSLNTVSLDPPYISFNAKTNSKTLSSIRSKFGAGHFRVHLLNSNPRAAEIVKSFTKGNTIQALEERLRVARIVLRESQAPRIVDPTLVAALECSLVAAHKYADHYLVVAKVTSISSRSKLEPTLTYVDGEYGINSSKTRFTPENHPFWSFPLFPGKAEQQVYLDRLKEYLEQNPQLYHSKGQALDTVKDCIRVTISALGVSLKALVDQVATQAGFWNSDFVDSQTLPLKYEFYGRLTPADKVHIIGNVRALLAENAFALAPQGLSKKPWITSFLHVNRAQLQVDCFPEQFDATKVDISGQVTDEEARVVIRRVFQYLQYGKGEGVFEALRPAWWEILRRIRVHPNISGIDPLFLLGKFKHFVGCRNDEHRRKAWVSRTLKPWLSKENVTTLELETLVDEFVKKAPLHAINWNHGDVMAALGFGHRA
;
A
#
# COMPACT_ATOMS: atom_id res chain seq x y z
N MET A 1 -50.65 51.80 -6.06
CA MET A 1 -49.94 52.18 -7.30
C MET A 1 -48.48 51.77 -7.16
N PRO A 2 -47.82 51.20 -8.17
CA PRO A 2 -48.26 50.32 -9.26
C PRO A 2 -47.53 48.94 -9.26
N GLU A 3 -47.93 48.10 -10.21
CA GLU A 3 -47.47 46.73 -10.52
C GLU A 3 -45.99 46.63 -10.92
N LEU A 4 -45.39 45.43 -10.73
CA LEU A 4 -44.29 44.96 -11.58
C LEU A 4 -44.25 43.43 -11.68
N VAL A 5 -44.87 42.97 -12.77
CA VAL A 5 -44.54 41.85 -13.69
C VAL A 5 -43.45 40.86 -13.24
N VAL A 6 -43.85 39.60 -13.04
CA VAL A 6 -42.97 38.42 -13.02
C VAL A 6 -42.79 37.93 -14.45
N ARG A 7 -41.55 37.92 -14.96
CA ARG A 7 -41.15 37.16 -16.15
C ARG A 7 -40.52 35.85 -15.70
N HIS A 8 -41.12 34.74 -16.16
CA HIS A 8 -40.51 33.42 -16.16
C HIS A 8 -39.50 33.35 -17.31
N GLU A 9 -38.24 33.07 -17.00
CA GLU A 9 -37.29 32.47 -17.95
C GLU A 9 -37.03 31.04 -17.50
N GLN A 10 -37.44 30.11 -18.36
CA GLN A 10 -37.08 28.70 -18.31
C GLN A 10 -35.70 28.57 -18.96
N ASP A 11 -34.71 28.07 -18.23
CA ASP A 11 -33.49 27.55 -18.83
C ASP A 11 -33.43 26.03 -18.65
N GLN A 12 -33.27 25.38 -19.79
CA GLN A 12 -33.28 23.95 -20.04
C GLN A 12 -31.96 23.34 -19.55
N PHE A 13 -32.03 22.30 -18.72
CA PHE A 13 -30.91 21.41 -18.47
C PHE A 13 -31.07 20.17 -19.35
N GLU A 14 -30.14 19.98 -20.28
CA GLU A 14 -30.00 18.77 -21.10
C GLU A 14 -29.57 17.59 -20.23
N GLU A 15 -30.33 16.51 -20.33
CA GLU A 15 -30.14 15.25 -19.62
C GLU A 15 -29.29 14.31 -20.50
N GLU A 16 -27.97 14.27 -20.28
CA GLU A 16 -27.09 13.30 -20.93
C GLU A 16 -27.29 11.90 -20.32
N ARG A 17 -27.94 11.03 -21.11
CA ARG A 17 -28.16 9.62 -20.81
C ARG A 17 -26.83 8.85 -20.87
N TYR A 18 -26.42 8.29 -19.74
CA TYR A 18 -25.39 7.25 -19.68
C TYR A 18 -26.03 5.89 -20.00
N THR A 19 -25.74 5.35 -21.19
CA THR A 19 -26.13 4.00 -21.60
C THR A 19 -25.08 2.98 -21.13
N ASP A 20 -25.53 2.01 -20.34
CA ASP A 20 -24.75 0.84 -19.88
C ASP A 20 -24.62 -0.20 -21.02
N PRO A 21 -23.42 -0.50 -21.53
CA PRO A 21 -23.23 -1.48 -22.60
C PRO A 21 -22.83 -2.84 -22.02
N CYS A 22 -23.74 -3.52 -21.30
CA CYS A 22 -23.55 -4.91 -20.89
C CYS A 22 -24.85 -5.70 -20.61
N ALA A 23 -25.98 -5.29 -21.21
CA ALA A 23 -27.22 -6.07 -21.16
C ALA A 23 -27.49 -6.75 -22.52
N GLY A 24 -26.90 -7.93 -22.70
CA GLY A 24 -27.13 -8.81 -23.85
C GLY A 24 -28.17 -9.89 -23.54
N ASN A 25 -29.42 -9.62 -23.93
CA ASN A 25 -30.50 -10.52 -24.35
C ASN A 25 -30.59 -11.97 -23.83
N ALA A 26 -31.65 -12.23 -23.05
CA ALA A 26 -32.51 -13.40 -23.26
C ALA A 26 -33.96 -13.05 -22.88
N HIS A 27 -34.75 -12.67 -23.88
CA HIS A 27 -36.21 -12.68 -23.84
C HIS A 27 -36.69 -14.13 -23.96
N ILE A 28 -37.52 -14.61 -23.03
CA ILE A 28 -38.47 -15.70 -23.30
C ILE A 28 -39.82 -15.30 -22.70
N GLU A 29 -40.81 -15.19 -23.59
CA GLU A 29 -42.21 -14.91 -23.29
C GLU A 29 -42.86 -16.07 -22.52
N LEU A 30 -43.66 -15.72 -21.52
CA LEU A 30 -44.61 -16.59 -20.88
C LEU A 30 -45.94 -16.50 -21.63
N SER A 31 -46.35 -17.58 -22.32
CA SER A 31 -47.77 -17.86 -22.53
C SER A 31 -48.06 -19.36 -22.71
N GLU A 32 -48.90 -19.85 -21.79
CA GLU A 32 -49.98 -20.84 -21.93
C GLU A 32 -49.72 -22.35 -22.07
N LEU A 33 -50.05 -23.02 -20.93
CA LEU A 33 -50.96 -24.16 -20.73
C LEU A 33 -50.57 -25.57 -21.23
N GLY A 34 -50.45 -26.49 -20.27
CA GLY A 34 -50.73 -27.91 -20.51
C GLY A 34 -50.08 -28.87 -19.51
N ASN A 35 -50.90 -29.46 -18.63
CA ASN A 35 -50.60 -30.60 -17.77
C ASN A 35 -49.66 -31.65 -18.41
N ASP A 36 -48.55 -31.97 -17.73
CA ASP A 36 -48.16 -33.37 -17.53
C ASP A 36 -47.22 -33.52 -16.33
N GLN A 37 -47.78 -33.95 -15.19
CA GLN A 37 -46.99 -34.35 -14.03
C GLN A 37 -46.48 -35.78 -14.26
N GLY A 38 -45.16 -35.90 -14.46
CA GLY A 38 -44.46 -37.17 -14.28
C GLY A 38 -43.57 -37.58 -15.44
N LYS A 39 -42.45 -36.88 -15.66
CA LYS A 39 -41.24 -37.38 -16.38
C LYS A 39 -40.05 -36.40 -16.44
N THR A 40 -39.84 -35.59 -15.39
CA THR A 40 -38.75 -34.58 -15.34
C THR A 40 -37.64 -34.88 -14.32
N SER A 41 -37.62 -36.06 -13.70
CA SER A 41 -36.56 -36.46 -12.77
C SER A 41 -35.31 -37.03 -13.45
N ASP A 42 -35.44 -37.70 -14.60
CA ASP A 42 -34.30 -38.40 -15.22
C ASP A 42 -33.45 -37.53 -16.17
N VAL A 43 -34.03 -36.49 -16.78
CA VAL A 43 -33.28 -35.62 -17.72
C VAL A 43 -32.36 -34.66 -16.98
N ASN A 44 -32.77 -34.17 -15.81
CA ASN A 44 -31.94 -33.26 -15.00
C ASN A 44 -30.76 -34.00 -14.34
N GLN A 45 -30.90 -35.28 -14.01
CA GLN A 45 -29.82 -36.07 -13.44
C GLN A 45 -28.71 -36.36 -14.46
N VAL A 46 -29.07 -36.65 -15.72
CA VAL A 46 -28.10 -36.91 -16.79
C VAL A 46 -27.36 -35.65 -17.24
N VAL A 47 -28.02 -34.49 -17.23
CA VAL A 47 -27.37 -33.20 -17.57
C VAL A 47 -26.40 -32.75 -16.49
N LEU A 48 -26.73 -32.98 -15.21
CA LEU A 48 -25.83 -32.68 -14.08
C LEU A 48 -24.61 -33.62 -14.05
N GLN A 49 -24.81 -34.92 -14.29
CA GLN A 49 -23.70 -35.89 -14.34
C GLN A 49 -22.72 -35.62 -15.50
N ASN A 50 -23.23 -35.16 -16.65
CA ASN A 50 -22.41 -34.80 -17.81
C ASN A 50 -21.65 -33.48 -17.61
N ALA A 51 -22.23 -32.52 -16.87
CA ALA A 51 -21.53 -31.29 -16.49
C ALA A 51 -20.39 -31.57 -15.50
N GLU A 52 -20.61 -32.45 -14.51
CA GLU A 52 -19.57 -32.86 -13.55
C GLU A 52 -18.41 -33.63 -14.20
N ASN A 53 -18.70 -34.45 -15.22
CA ASN A 53 -17.69 -35.19 -15.99
C ASN A 53 -16.91 -34.30 -16.98
N GLN A 54 -17.52 -33.25 -17.53
CA GLN A 54 -16.82 -32.27 -18.38
C GLN A 54 -15.95 -31.32 -17.56
N ILE A 55 -16.34 -30.96 -16.33
CA ILE A 55 -15.53 -30.13 -15.43
C ILE A 55 -14.35 -30.94 -14.87
N SER A 56 -14.52 -32.23 -14.59
CA SER A 56 -13.43 -33.09 -14.08
C SER A 56 -12.35 -33.42 -15.12
N SER A 57 -12.63 -33.30 -16.42
CA SER A 57 -11.66 -33.61 -17.49
C SER A 57 -10.83 -32.40 -17.95
N SER A 58 -11.14 -31.18 -17.51
CA SER A 58 -10.41 -29.95 -17.86
C SER A 58 -9.60 -29.33 -16.70
N LEU A 59 -9.49 -30.00 -15.56
CA LEU A 59 -8.81 -29.49 -14.35
C LEU A 59 -7.58 -30.32 -13.91
N GLY A 60 -7.02 -31.13 -14.82
CA GLY A 60 -5.73 -31.78 -14.62
C GLY A 60 -4.56 -30.84 -14.88
N ASP A 61 -4.30 -29.90 -13.98
CA ASP A 61 -2.97 -29.30 -13.66
C ASP A 61 -3.07 -27.97 -12.86
N ILE A 62 -3.92 -27.94 -11.83
CA ILE A 62 -3.83 -26.90 -10.79
C ILE A 62 -3.69 -27.62 -9.44
N SER A 63 -2.45 -27.85 -9.01
CA SER A 63 -2.17 -28.29 -7.63
C SER A 63 -2.48 -27.18 -6.60
N PRO A 64 -2.78 -27.54 -5.35
CA PRO A 64 -3.82 -26.91 -4.56
C PRO A 64 -3.29 -25.81 -3.63
N VAL A 65 -3.94 -24.64 -3.60
CA VAL A 65 -3.74 -23.63 -2.53
C VAL A 65 -5.03 -23.33 -1.75
N LEU A 66 -6.13 -24.05 -2.05
CA LEU A 66 -7.38 -23.95 -1.29
C LEU A 66 -7.82 -25.33 -0.77
N SER A 67 -6.99 -25.93 0.08
CA SER A 67 -7.40 -27.03 0.98
C SER A 67 -7.26 -26.47 2.40
N THR A 68 -8.28 -26.31 3.23
CA THR A 68 -9.34 -27.26 3.60
C THR A 68 -10.53 -26.49 4.21
N PHE A 69 -11.75 -26.66 3.68
CA PHE A 69 -12.95 -26.33 4.46
C PHE A 69 -13.21 -27.51 5.41
N HIS A 70 -12.60 -27.46 6.59
CA HIS A 70 -12.94 -28.40 7.64
C HIS A 70 -14.36 -28.10 8.14
N ASP A 71 -15.25 -29.10 8.08
CA ASP A 71 -16.42 -29.17 8.97
C ASP A 71 -15.89 -29.11 10.40
N THR A 72 -15.91 -27.91 10.96
CA THR A 72 -15.38 -27.62 12.28
C THR A 72 -16.54 -27.69 13.27
N ASP A 73 -16.35 -28.44 14.37
CA ASP A 73 -17.17 -28.31 15.59
C ASP A 73 -17.45 -26.81 15.85
N PRO A 74 -18.70 -26.40 16.15
CA PRO A 74 -19.06 -25.01 16.43
C PRO A 74 -18.09 -24.23 17.34
N VAL A 75 -17.44 -24.92 18.29
CA VAL A 75 -16.41 -24.32 19.16
C VAL A 75 -15.13 -23.99 18.39
N GLY A 76 -14.67 -24.91 17.55
CA GLY A 76 -13.51 -24.72 16.66
C GLY A 76 -13.76 -23.60 15.65
N LEU A 77 -14.94 -23.59 15.02
CA LEU A 77 -15.32 -22.53 14.07
C LEU A 77 -15.33 -21.15 14.71
N SER A 78 -15.84 -21.03 15.94
CA SER A 78 -15.86 -19.76 16.69
C SER A 78 -14.44 -19.22 16.94
N GLN A 79 -13.48 -20.10 17.21
CA GLN A 79 -12.07 -19.72 17.39
C GLN A 79 -11.42 -19.32 16.07
N SER A 80 -11.67 -20.07 14.99
CA SER A 80 -11.19 -19.75 13.64
C SER A 80 -11.72 -18.41 13.15
N VAL A 81 -13.02 -18.14 13.33
CA VAL A 81 -13.63 -16.83 13.01
C VAL A 81 -12.97 -15.74 13.83
N ARG A 82 -12.76 -15.94 15.13
CA ARG A 82 -12.06 -14.94 15.97
C ARG A 82 -10.63 -14.70 15.47
N GLN A 83 -9.89 -15.73 15.12
CA GLN A 83 -8.51 -15.61 14.63
C GLN A 83 -8.46 -14.90 13.27
N LEU A 84 -9.36 -15.23 12.35
CA LEU A 84 -9.51 -14.53 11.08
C LEU A 84 -9.84 -13.05 11.30
N MET A 85 -10.89 -12.77 12.09
CA MET A 85 -11.37 -11.41 12.32
C MET A 85 -10.36 -10.53 13.07
N ARG A 86 -9.40 -11.10 13.81
CA ARG A 86 -8.27 -10.33 14.38
C ARG A 86 -7.42 -9.66 13.30
N HIS A 87 -7.33 -10.24 12.10
CA HIS A 87 -6.56 -9.67 10.98
C HIS A 87 -7.36 -8.66 10.15
N VAL A 88 -8.65 -8.47 10.45
CA VAL A 88 -9.50 -7.47 9.81
C VAL A 88 -9.39 -6.15 10.56
N THR A 89 -8.85 -5.13 9.90
CA THR A 89 -8.71 -3.79 10.49
C THR A 89 -10.07 -3.22 10.86
N SER A 90 -10.21 -2.80 12.11
CA SER A 90 -11.45 -2.25 12.65
C SER A 90 -11.28 -0.78 13.06
N PRO A 91 -12.29 0.08 12.87
CA PRO A 91 -12.28 1.42 13.46
C PRO A 91 -12.34 1.32 14.98
N VAL A 92 -11.86 2.34 15.69
CA VAL A 92 -12.00 2.44 17.15
C VAL A 92 -12.81 3.66 17.51
N ALA A 93 -13.83 3.48 18.34
CA ALA A 93 -14.66 4.57 18.83
C ALA A 93 -15.00 4.42 20.32
N ILE A 94 -15.26 5.54 20.98
CA ILE A 94 -15.76 5.55 22.36
C ILE A 94 -17.22 6.02 22.35
N ILE A 95 -18.10 5.20 22.92
CA ILE A 95 -19.49 5.56 23.18
C ILE A 95 -19.60 6.09 24.60
N THR A 96 -20.21 7.26 24.78
CA THR A 96 -20.57 7.79 26.09
C THR A 96 -22.06 8.05 26.20
N THR A 97 -22.58 7.88 27.41
CA THR A 97 -23.95 8.24 27.78
C THR A 97 -23.96 8.63 29.25
N SER A 98 -25.02 9.28 29.69
CA SER A 98 -25.19 9.62 31.09
C SER A 98 -26.03 8.57 31.81
N PHE A 99 -25.74 8.38 33.09
CA PHE A 99 -26.47 7.51 34.00
C PHE A 99 -26.81 8.31 35.25
N ARG A 100 -28.06 8.19 35.71
CA ARG A 100 -28.48 8.78 36.97
C ARG A 100 -28.41 7.74 38.06
N GLU A 101 -27.56 7.96 39.05
CA GLU A 101 -27.46 7.04 40.17
C GLU A 101 -28.79 7.02 40.96
N PRO A 102 -29.39 5.85 41.22
CA PRO A 102 -30.68 5.76 41.90
C PRO A 102 -30.69 6.41 43.29
N THR A 103 -29.59 6.27 44.04
CA THR A 103 -29.49 6.70 45.44
C THR A 103 -29.19 8.19 45.57
N THR A 104 -28.07 8.67 45.02
CA THR A 104 -27.66 10.08 45.16
C THR A 104 -28.34 11.00 44.16
N LYS A 105 -29.02 10.45 43.15
CA LYS A 105 -29.58 11.17 41.99
C LYS A 105 -28.53 11.93 41.18
N MET A 106 -27.23 11.73 41.45
CA MET A 106 -26.15 12.36 40.73
C MET A 106 -26.02 11.79 39.31
N LEU A 107 -25.61 12.67 38.40
CA LEU A 107 -25.32 12.31 37.02
C LEU A 107 -23.89 11.79 36.91
N MET A 108 -23.73 10.56 36.42
CA MET A 108 -22.43 9.94 36.19
C MET A 108 -22.22 9.62 34.71
N PRO A 109 -21.00 9.81 34.18
CA PRO A 109 -20.72 9.46 32.80
C PRO A 109 -20.45 7.95 32.72
N LEU A 110 -21.14 7.28 31.82
CA LEU A 110 -20.80 5.92 31.39
C LEU A 110 -20.12 5.97 30.04
N GLY A 111 -19.30 4.97 29.77
CA GLY A 111 -18.80 4.77 28.43
C GLY A 111 -18.27 3.38 28.17
N MET A 112 -18.07 3.10 26.89
CA MET A 112 -17.44 1.87 26.40
C MET A 112 -16.66 2.16 25.12
N ALA A 113 -15.52 1.49 24.96
CA ALA A 113 -14.83 1.42 23.69
C ALA A 113 -15.46 0.33 22.81
N ILE A 114 -15.59 0.60 21.51
CA ILE A 114 -16.10 -0.33 20.51
C ILE A 114 -15.17 -0.36 19.29
N SER A 115 -15.14 -1.51 18.63
CA SER A 115 -14.46 -1.69 17.35
C SER A 115 -15.39 -2.08 16.20
N SER A 116 -16.70 -2.05 16.43
CA SER A 116 -17.74 -2.53 15.51
C SER A 116 -18.54 -1.41 14.85
N LEU A 117 -18.04 -0.18 14.88
CA LEU A 117 -18.72 0.99 14.31
C LEU A 117 -18.75 0.90 12.78
N ASN A 118 -19.93 1.10 12.19
CA ASN A 118 -20.12 1.15 10.75
C ASN A 118 -21.17 2.19 10.35
N THR A 119 -21.09 2.71 9.12
CA THR A 119 -22.13 3.53 8.50
C THR A 119 -23.20 2.62 7.87
N VAL A 120 -24.47 2.95 8.07
CA VAL A 120 -25.62 2.20 7.52
C VAL A 120 -26.27 2.95 6.35
N SER A 121 -26.49 4.24 6.50
CA SER A 121 -27.03 5.12 5.46
C SER A 121 -26.45 6.52 5.61
N LEU A 122 -26.38 7.27 4.51
CA LEU A 122 -26.01 8.69 4.52
C LEU A 122 -27.23 9.61 4.47
N ASP A 123 -28.35 9.14 3.93
CA ASP A 123 -29.61 9.88 3.88
C ASP A 123 -30.80 8.96 4.25
N PRO A 124 -31.40 9.13 5.44
CA PRO A 124 -30.88 9.90 6.57
C PRO A 124 -29.61 9.25 7.16
N PRO A 125 -28.74 10.01 7.87
CA PRO A 125 -27.45 9.51 8.33
C PRO A 125 -27.60 8.53 9.51
N TYR A 126 -27.40 7.24 9.23
CA TYR A 126 -27.46 6.15 10.19
C TYR A 126 -26.11 5.48 10.39
N ILE A 127 -25.85 5.10 11.64
CA ILE A 127 -24.69 4.28 12.03
C ILE A 127 -25.16 3.03 12.78
N SER A 128 -24.29 2.02 12.82
CA SER A 128 -24.49 0.83 13.63
C SER A 128 -23.25 0.45 14.44
N PHE A 129 -23.45 -0.22 15.57
CA PHE A 129 -22.39 -0.90 16.30
C PHE A 129 -22.93 -2.08 17.12
N ASN A 130 -22.03 -2.96 17.53
CA ASN A 130 -22.35 -4.11 18.38
C ASN A 130 -21.96 -3.85 19.83
N ALA A 131 -22.86 -4.17 20.77
CA ALA A 131 -22.61 -4.06 22.20
C ALA A 131 -23.05 -5.32 22.94
N LYS A 132 -22.28 -5.77 23.95
CA LYS A 132 -22.62 -6.96 24.74
C LYS A 132 -23.95 -6.79 25.47
N THR A 133 -24.66 -7.90 25.62
CA THR A 133 -25.96 -7.98 26.31
C THR A 133 -25.94 -7.47 27.76
N ASN A 134 -24.79 -7.56 28.44
CA ASN A 134 -24.59 -7.07 29.81
C ASN A 134 -23.95 -5.67 29.91
N SER A 135 -23.89 -4.91 28.79
CA SER A 135 -23.31 -3.57 28.79
C SER A 135 -24.16 -2.58 29.60
N LYS A 136 -23.62 -2.08 30.72
CA LYS A 136 -24.22 -1.00 31.50
C LYS A 136 -24.43 0.28 30.67
N THR A 137 -23.52 0.55 29.73
CA THR A 137 -23.62 1.70 28.82
C THR A 137 -24.87 1.56 27.94
N LEU A 138 -25.07 0.40 27.30
CA LEU A 138 -26.26 0.15 26.47
C LEU A 138 -27.55 0.20 27.29
N SER A 139 -27.56 -0.41 28.48
CA SER A 139 -28.72 -0.35 29.38
C SER A 139 -29.09 1.08 29.75
N SER A 140 -28.10 1.96 29.94
CA SER A 140 -28.34 3.38 30.22
C SER A 140 -28.89 4.11 29.01
N ILE A 141 -28.35 3.88 27.80
CA ILE A 141 -28.86 4.46 26.54
C ILE A 141 -30.35 4.11 26.37
N ARG A 142 -30.72 2.85 26.61
CA ARG A 142 -32.11 2.36 26.47
C ARG A 142 -33.03 2.78 27.62
N SER A 143 -32.48 3.25 28.74
CA SER A 143 -33.28 3.64 29.89
C SER A 143 -34.06 4.92 29.60
N LYS A 144 -35.15 5.14 30.34
CA LYS A 144 -35.91 6.40 30.28
C LYS A 144 -35.04 7.64 30.54
N PHE A 145 -33.99 7.49 31.35
CA PHE A 145 -33.09 8.59 31.67
C PHE A 145 -32.14 8.92 30.51
N GLY A 146 -31.58 7.91 29.86
CA GLY A 146 -30.72 8.10 28.69
C GLY A 146 -31.50 8.49 27.43
N ALA A 147 -32.80 8.18 27.37
CA ALA A 147 -33.75 8.53 26.31
C ALA A 147 -33.21 8.28 24.88
N GLY A 148 -32.39 7.24 24.71
CA GLY A 148 -31.76 6.90 23.44
C GLY A 148 -30.56 7.79 23.05
N HIS A 149 -30.19 8.78 23.87
CA HIS A 149 -29.10 9.72 23.57
C HIS A 149 -27.73 9.20 24.01
N PHE A 150 -26.77 9.30 23.10
CA PHE A 150 -25.37 9.00 23.35
C PHE A 150 -24.47 9.75 22.38
N ARG A 151 -23.16 9.73 22.62
CA ARG A 151 -22.18 10.33 21.74
C ARG A 151 -21.09 9.32 21.38
N VAL A 152 -20.75 9.28 20.10
CA VAL A 152 -19.63 8.53 19.54
C VAL A 152 -18.44 9.47 19.44
N HIS A 153 -17.26 9.03 19.89
CA HIS A 153 -16.02 9.81 19.80
C HIS A 153 -15.01 9.04 18.97
N LEU A 154 -14.43 9.73 17.99
CA LEU A 154 -13.35 9.24 17.13
C LEU A 154 -12.08 10.02 17.49
N LEU A 155 -11.07 9.30 17.97
CA LEU A 155 -9.77 9.86 18.34
C LEU A 155 -8.75 9.60 17.22
N ASN A 156 -7.73 10.45 17.13
CA ASN A 156 -6.60 10.25 16.22
C ASN A 156 -5.71 9.09 16.69
N SER A 157 -4.70 8.76 15.91
CA SER A 157 -3.85 7.60 16.19
C SER A 157 -2.65 7.88 17.12
N ASN A 158 -2.74 8.90 17.98
CA ASN A 158 -1.71 9.23 18.95
C ASN A 158 -1.66 8.19 20.10
N PRO A 159 -0.49 7.86 20.68
CA PRO A 159 -0.40 7.00 21.87
C PRO A 159 -1.33 7.39 23.03
N ARG A 160 -1.53 8.70 23.26
CA ARG A 160 -2.49 9.21 24.25
C ARG A 160 -3.93 8.80 23.93
N ALA A 161 -4.32 8.78 22.65
CA ALA A 161 -5.64 8.33 22.25
C ALA A 161 -5.88 6.86 22.60
N ALA A 162 -4.86 6.01 22.38
CA ALA A 162 -4.93 4.60 22.75
C ALA A 162 -5.07 4.40 24.26
N GLU A 163 -4.38 5.20 25.08
CA GLU A 163 -4.54 5.21 26.54
C GLU A 163 -5.98 5.58 26.96
N ILE A 164 -6.53 6.64 26.36
CA ILE A 164 -7.92 7.05 26.59
C ILE A 164 -8.86 5.91 26.23
N VAL A 165 -8.79 5.35 25.02
CA VAL A 165 -9.65 4.21 24.60
C VAL A 165 -9.52 3.04 25.56
N LYS A 166 -8.29 2.68 25.96
CA LYS A 166 -8.04 1.57 26.90
C LYS A 166 -8.73 1.79 28.25
N SER A 167 -8.85 3.02 28.74
CA SER A 167 -9.62 3.29 29.96
C SER A 167 -11.13 3.00 29.81
N PHE A 168 -11.66 3.06 28.58
CA PHE A 168 -13.06 2.74 28.28
C PHE A 168 -13.34 1.25 28.04
N THR A 169 -12.33 0.38 28.00
CA THR A 169 -12.52 -1.09 27.92
C THR A 169 -12.75 -1.75 29.28
N LYS A 170 -12.39 -1.07 30.38
CA LYS A 170 -12.40 -1.59 31.76
C LYS A 170 -13.78 -1.65 32.44
N GLY A 171 -14.87 -1.41 31.69
CA GLY A 171 -16.23 -1.39 32.23
C GLY A 171 -16.55 -0.13 33.06
N ASN A 172 -17.71 -0.11 33.71
CA ASN A 172 -18.25 1.07 34.41
C ASN A 172 -18.31 0.89 35.93
N THR A 173 -17.17 0.60 36.56
CA THR A 173 -17.02 0.65 38.03
C THR A 173 -16.57 2.06 38.47
N ILE A 174 -16.66 2.36 39.76
CA ILE A 174 -16.17 3.64 40.31
C ILE A 174 -14.67 3.80 40.05
N GLN A 175 -13.89 2.75 40.29
CA GLN A 175 -12.45 2.74 39.99
C GLN A 175 -12.16 2.99 38.50
N ALA A 176 -12.92 2.37 37.58
CA ALA A 176 -12.75 2.62 36.15
C ALA A 176 -13.11 4.07 35.78
N LEU A 177 -14.09 4.67 36.44
CA LEU A 177 -14.41 6.09 36.27
C LEU A 177 -13.26 6.98 36.74
N GLU A 178 -12.70 6.73 37.92
CA GLU A 178 -11.53 7.48 38.42
C GLU A 178 -10.34 7.40 37.46
N GLU A 179 -10.04 6.21 36.94
CA GLU A 179 -8.97 6.03 35.95
C GLU A 179 -9.23 6.82 34.66
N ARG A 180 -10.48 6.80 34.15
CA ARG A 180 -10.85 7.58 32.96
C ARG A 180 -10.67 9.08 33.20
N LEU A 181 -11.05 9.58 34.37
CA LEU A 181 -10.94 11.00 34.71
C LEU A 181 -9.47 11.46 34.87
N ARG A 182 -8.53 10.54 35.10
CA ARG A 182 -7.08 10.86 35.10
C ARG A 182 -6.53 11.08 33.68
N VAL A 183 -7.06 10.38 32.68
CA VAL A 183 -6.54 10.39 31.30
C VAL A 183 -7.35 11.27 30.35
N ALA A 184 -8.63 11.53 30.65
CA ALA A 184 -9.52 12.29 29.80
C ALA A 184 -10.46 13.21 30.60
N ARG A 185 -10.63 14.44 30.11
CA ARG A 185 -11.63 15.37 30.65
C ARG A 185 -13.01 15.03 30.07
N ILE A 186 -13.93 14.60 30.93
CA ILE A 186 -15.31 14.26 30.55
C ILE A 186 -16.27 15.34 31.05
N VAL A 187 -16.98 15.99 30.15
CA VAL A 187 -17.92 17.08 30.45
C VAL A 187 -19.36 16.58 30.34
N LEU A 188 -20.13 16.73 31.42
CA LEU A 188 -21.52 16.28 31.50
C LEU A 188 -22.56 17.40 31.37
N ARG A 189 -22.15 18.67 31.51
CA ARG A 189 -23.02 19.75 32.01
C ARG A 189 -24.21 20.17 31.12
N GLU A 190 -24.33 19.67 29.88
CA GLU A 190 -25.29 20.21 28.90
C GLU A 190 -26.00 19.14 28.05
N SER A 191 -25.71 17.84 28.24
CA SER A 191 -26.26 16.78 27.38
C SER A 191 -26.38 15.44 28.11
N GLN A 192 -27.42 14.65 27.78
CA GLN A 192 -27.52 13.25 28.20
C GLN A 192 -26.41 12.36 27.58
N ALA A 193 -25.62 12.92 26.67
CA ALA A 193 -24.43 12.32 26.10
C ALA A 193 -23.17 13.10 26.54
N PRO A 194 -22.39 12.60 27.52
CA PRO A 194 -21.15 13.26 27.98
C PRO A 194 -20.13 13.47 26.85
N ARG A 195 -19.35 14.54 26.91
CA ARG A 195 -18.31 14.88 25.93
C ARG A 195 -16.93 14.55 26.46
N ILE A 196 -16.11 13.86 25.68
CA ILE A 196 -14.67 13.81 25.91
C ILE A 196 -14.05 15.07 25.31
N VAL A 197 -13.28 15.82 26.09
CA VAL A 197 -12.54 16.98 25.60
C VAL A 197 -11.05 16.71 25.72
N ASP A 198 -10.42 16.41 24.58
CA ASP A 198 -9.00 16.10 24.50
C ASP A 198 -8.43 16.54 23.13
N PRO A 199 -7.16 16.98 23.05
CA PRO A 199 -6.48 17.29 21.79
C PRO A 199 -6.35 16.10 20.82
N THR A 200 -6.66 14.88 21.22
CA THR A 200 -6.70 13.71 20.32
C THR A 200 -8.06 13.53 19.64
N LEU A 201 -9.10 14.26 20.04
CA LEU A 201 -10.43 14.13 19.44
C LEU A 201 -10.46 14.68 18.00
N VAL A 202 -10.80 13.83 17.04
CA VAL A 202 -10.94 14.18 15.61
C VAL A 202 -12.37 14.59 15.30
N ALA A 203 -13.32 13.76 15.73
CA ALA A 203 -14.74 13.98 15.52
C ALA A 203 -15.57 13.36 16.65
N ALA A 204 -16.76 13.92 16.88
CA ALA A 204 -17.76 13.33 17.73
C ALA A 204 -19.15 13.46 17.11
N LEU A 205 -19.92 12.38 17.18
CA LEU A 205 -21.26 12.24 16.62
C LEU A 205 -22.26 12.19 17.78
N GLU A 206 -23.21 13.10 17.82
CA GLU A 206 -24.37 12.93 18.69
C GLU A 206 -25.39 12.03 18.00
N CYS A 207 -25.95 11.10 18.77
CA CYS A 207 -26.79 10.07 18.21
C CYS A 207 -28.05 9.86 19.06
N SER A 208 -29.13 9.48 18.38
CA SER A 208 -30.36 8.97 18.98
C SER A 208 -30.60 7.53 18.55
N LEU A 209 -30.81 6.65 19.52
CA LEU A 209 -31.13 5.24 19.30
C LEU A 209 -32.39 5.09 18.45
N VAL A 210 -32.30 4.31 17.37
CA VAL A 210 -33.45 3.94 16.52
C VAL A 210 -33.91 2.53 16.85
N ALA A 211 -32.98 1.58 16.90
CA ALA A 211 -33.28 0.19 17.23
C ALA A 211 -32.10 -0.51 17.91
N ALA A 212 -32.40 -1.52 18.72
CA ALA A 212 -31.40 -2.42 19.29
C ALA A 212 -31.92 -3.85 19.24
N HIS A 213 -31.39 -4.65 18.31
CA HIS A 213 -31.81 -6.04 18.10
C HIS A 213 -30.81 -6.99 18.73
N LYS A 214 -31.29 -7.94 19.54
CA LYS A 214 -30.43 -8.94 20.20
C LYS A 214 -30.08 -10.05 19.22
N TYR A 215 -28.79 -10.33 19.07
CA TYR A 215 -28.23 -11.45 18.34
C TYR A 215 -27.28 -12.22 19.26
N ALA A 216 -27.74 -13.37 19.76
CA ALA A 216 -27.03 -14.18 20.75
C ALA A 216 -26.56 -13.35 21.98
N ASP A 217 -25.25 -13.12 22.11
CA ASP A 217 -24.61 -12.44 23.23
C ASP A 217 -24.41 -10.92 23.02
N HIS A 218 -24.75 -10.39 21.84
CA HIS A 218 -24.66 -8.97 21.50
C HIS A 218 -26.00 -8.36 21.07
N TYR A 219 -26.07 -7.03 21.10
CA TYR A 219 -27.08 -6.24 20.42
C TYR A 219 -26.45 -5.54 19.23
N LEU A 220 -27.09 -5.62 18.07
CA LEU A 220 -26.86 -4.71 16.94
C LEU A 220 -27.65 -3.44 17.23
N VAL A 221 -26.93 -2.36 17.50
CA VAL A 221 -27.49 -1.05 17.78
C VAL A 221 -27.48 -0.23 16.50
N VAL A 222 -28.63 0.34 16.11
CA VAL A 222 -28.77 1.25 14.99
C VAL A 222 -29.21 2.60 15.53
N ALA A 223 -28.55 3.67 15.08
CA ALA A 223 -28.81 5.02 15.57
C ALA A 223 -28.74 6.07 14.47
N LYS A 224 -29.54 7.12 14.63
CA LYS A 224 -29.53 8.33 13.82
C LYS A 224 -28.44 9.27 14.32
N VAL A 225 -27.61 9.78 13.42
CA VAL A 225 -26.69 10.88 13.74
C VAL A 225 -27.50 12.18 13.69
N THR A 226 -27.54 12.89 14.81
CA THR A 226 -28.30 14.15 14.94
C THR A 226 -27.42 15.38 14.76
N SER A 227 -26.14 15.29 15.15
CA SER A 227 -25.17 16.36 14.96
C SER A 227 -23.75 15.79 14.89
N ILE A 228 -22.86 16.53 14.22
CA ILE A 228 -21.44 16.19 14.10
C ILE A 228 -20.62 17.39 14.56
N SER A 229 -19.63 17.13 15.39
CA SER A 229 -18.57 18.08 15.70
C SER A 229 -17.24 17.49 15.24
N SER A 230 -16.46 18.23 14.48
CA SER A 230 -15.15 17.77 14.00
C SER A 230 -14.15 18.90 13.98
N ARG A 231 -12.88 18.54 13.84
CA ARG A 231 -11.83 19.50 13.47
C ARG A 231 -12.07 20.04 12.05
N SER A 232 -11.52 21.21 11.77
CA SER A 232 -11.51 21.81 10.43
C SER A 232 -10.79 20.94 9.41
N LYS A 233 -9.76 20.20 9.83
CA LYS A 233 -9.06 19.20 9.04
C LYS A 233 -9.22 17.83 9.72
N LEU A 234 -9.86 16.89 9.02
CA LEU A 234 -9.99 15.51 9.50
C LEU A 234 -8.64 14.79 9.40
N GLU A 235 -8.18 14.25 10.52
CA GLU A 235 -6.99 13.40 10.61
C GLU A 235 -7.42 11.91 10.60
N PRO A 236 -6.51 10.98 10.23
CA PRO A 236 -6.77 9.55 10.40
C PRO A 236 -7.15 9.20 11.84
N THR A 237 -8.19 8.39 11.99
CA THR A 237 -8.65 7.92 13.30
C THR A 237 -7.91 6.66 13.73
N LEU A 238 -7.87 6.41 15.03
CA LEU A 238 -7.31 5.19 15.61
C LEU A 238 -7.99 3.93 15.04
N THR A 239 -7.18 2.93 14.70
CA THR A 239 -7.67 1.61 14.28
C THR A 239 -7.16 0.51 15.20
N TYR A 240 -7.79 -0.64 15.12
CA TYR A 240 -7.41 -1.82 15.88
C TYR A 240 -7.27 -3.02 14.93
N VAL A 241 -6.13 -3.70 15.02
CA VAL A 241 -5.84 -4.91 14.25
C VAL A 241 -4.86 -5.77 15.05
N ASP A 242 -5.10 -7.09 15.05
CA ASP A 242 -4.28 -8.10 15.70
C ASP A 242 -3.84 -7.80 17.14
N GLY A 243 -4.76 -7.27 17.95
CA GLY A 243 -4.47 -6.98 19.36
C GLY A 243 -3.88 -5.60 19.62
N GLU A 244 -3.50 -4.87 18.57
CA GLU A 244 -2.76 -3.61 18.65
C GLU A 244 -3.56 -2.42 18.12
N TYR A 245 -3.25 -1.24 18.67
CA TYR A 245 -3.75 0.03 18.14
C TYR A 245 -2.82 0.53 17.05
N GLY A 246 -3.39 1.00 15.95
CA GLY A 246 -2.63 1.47 14.79
C GLY A 246 -3.20 2.74 14.18
N ILE A 247 -2.52 3.18 13.13
CA ILE A 247 -2.96 4.27 12.26
C ILE A 247 -3.49 3.65 10.99
N ASN A 248 -4.76 3.88 10.65
CA ASN A 248 -5.18 3.79 9.24
C ASN A 248 -4.71 5.05 8.53
N SER A 249 -3.39 5.25 8.54
CA SER A 249 -2.80 6.08 7.52
C SER A 249 -3.00 5.25 6.28
N SER A 250 -3.90 5.67 5.41
CA SER A 250 -3.57 5.57 3.99
C SER A 250 -2.21 6.23 3.87
N LYS A 251 -1.16 5.41 4.01
CA LYS A 251 0.28 5.71 4.00
C LYS A 251 0.48 7.01 3.27
N THR A 252 1.12 8.01 3.87
CA THR A 252 1.50 9.30 3.25
C THR A 252 1.58 9.09 1.74
N ARG A 253 0.48 9.38 1.02
CA ARG A 253 0.40 9.02 -0.40
C ARG A 253 1.16 10.12 -1.08
N PHE A 254 2.48 10.01 -1.06
CA PHE A 254 3.28 10.75 -1.98
C PHE A 254 2.72 10.45 -3.36
N THR A 255 2.23 11.48 -4.02
CA THR A 255 2.14 11.44 -5.47
C THR A 255 3.56 11.61 -6.00
N PRO A 256 3.87 11.14 -7.21
CA PRO A 256 5.19 11.37 -7.80
C PRO A 256 5.63 12.84 -7.77
N GLU A 257 4.67 13.79 -7.80
CA GLU A 257 4.94 15.23 -7.77
C GLU A 257 5.34 15.75 -6.39
N ASN A 258 4.82 15.14 -5.31
CA ASN A 258 5.02 15.61 -3.94
C ASN A 258 5.96 14.71 -3.12
N HIS A 259 6.60 13.74 -3.76
CA HIS A 259 7.51 12.82 -3.09
C HIS A 259 8.92 13.39 -2.96
N PRO A 260 9.55 13.31 -1.77
CA PRO A 260 10.88 13.91 -1.52
C PRO A 260 12.03 13.42 -2.42
N PHE A 261 11.88 12.24 -3.03
CA PHE A 261 12.92 11.55 -3.80
C PHE A 261 12.58 11.41 -5.29
N TRP A 262 11.49 12.01 -5.74
CA TRP A 262 11.01 11.86 -7.10
C TRP A 262 11.38 12.99 -8.05
N SER A 263 11.84 14.11 -7.50
CA SER A 263 12.42 15.22 -8.27
C SER A 263 13.75 14.87 -8.93
N PHE A 264 14.40 13.77 -8.53
CA PHE A 264 15.66 13.33 -9.12
C PHE A 264 15.48 12.95 -10.60
N PRO A 265 16.53 13.05 -11.44
CA PRO A 265 16.48 12.57 -12.82
C PRO A 265 16.18 11.05 -12.88
N LEU A 266 15.86 10.55 -14.07
CA LEU A 266 15.58 9.12 -14.27
C LEU A 266 16.82 8.26 -14.01
N PHE A 267 18.00 8.78 -14.36
CA PHE A 267 19.31 8.19 -14.10
C PHE A 267 20.14 9.14 -13.23
N PRO A 268 19.96 9.12 -11.91
CA PRO A 268 20.77 9.90 -11.00
C PRO A 268 22.21 9.35 -10.93
N GLY A 269 23.18 10.25 -10.82
CA GLY A 269 24.60 9.93 -10.76
C GLY A 269 25.22 10.17 -9.37
N LYS A 270 26.55 10.25 -9.33
CA LYS A 270 27.31 10.45 -8.08
C LYS A 270 26.99 11.78 -7.40
N ALA A 271 26.71 12.83 -8.18
CA ALA A 271 26.34 14.15 -7.66
C ALA A 271 25.01 14.09 -6.89
N GLU A 272 24.05 13.33 -7.42
CA GLU A 272 22.74 13.13 -6.81
C GLU A 272 22.77 12.20 -5.59
N GLN A 273 23.73 11.27 -5.51
CA GLN A 273 23.80 10.32 -4.38
C GLN A 273 23.91 11.04 -3.02
N GLN A 274 24.77 12.05 -2.91
CA GLN A 274 24.94 12.78 -1.64
C GLN A 274 23.63 13.49 -1.26
N VAL A 275 23.03 14.20 -2.22
CA VAL A 275 21.76 14.90 -2.02
C VAL A 275 20.65 13.93 -1.62
N TYR A 276 20.63 12.74 -2.22
CA TYR A 276 19.67 11.68 -1.88
C TYR A 276 19.85 11.18 -0.44
N LEU A 277 21.09 10.92 -0.02
CA LEU A 277 21.42 10.53 1.35
C LEU A 277 20.98 11.60 2.36
N ASP A 278 21.31 12.86 2.09
CA ASP A 278 21.01 13.98 2.99
C ASP A 278 19.50 14.18 3.16
N ARG A 279 18.75 14.14 2.05
CA ARG A 279 17.28 14.22 2.08
C ARG A 279 16.64 13.02 2.78
N LEU A 280 17.19 11.82 2.61
CA LEU A 280 16.69 10.63 3.31
C LEU A 280 16.89 10.76 4.81
N LYS A 281 18.06 11.26 5.23
CA LYS A 281 18.39 11.50 6.62
C LYS A 281 17.44 12.52 7.24
N GLU A 282 17.31 13.69 6.61
CA GLU A 282 16.38 14.74 7.03
C GLU A 282 14.94 14.23 7.13
N TYR A 283 14.49 13.46 6.14
CA TYR A 283 13.15 12.87 6.13
C TYR A 283 12.93 11.93 7.33
N LEU A 284 13.91 11.08 7.65
CA LEU A 284 13.83 10.18 8.79
C LEU A 284 13.81 10.98 10.10
N GLU A 285 14.71 11.95 10.27
CA GLU A 285 14.76 12.82 11.46
C GLU A 285 13.41 13.54 11.72
N GLN A 286 12.72 13.97 10.66
CA GLN A 286 11.38 14.59 10.74
C GLN A 286 10.24 13.60 11.02
N ASN A 287 10.47 12.29 10.90
CA ASN A 287 9.46 11.24 10.99
C ASN A 287 9.85 10.10 11.94
N PRO A 288 10.07 10.36 13.24
CA PRO A 288 10.53 9.37 14.21
C PRO A 288 9.57 8.18 14.41
N GLN A 289 8.30 8.35 14.09
CA GLN A 289 7.30 7.28 14.12
C GLN A 289 7.63 6.11 13.17
N LEU A 290 8.46 6.32 12.13
CA LEU A 290 8.76 5.30 11.13
C LEU A 290 9.75 4.23 11.62
N TYR A 291 10.50 4.51 12.69
CA TYR A 291 11.53 3.62 13.22
C TYR A 291 11.44 3.42 14.73
N HIS A 292 10.26 3.67 15.32
CA HIS A 292 10.04 3.39 16.73
C HIS A 292 10.20 1.89 17.07
N SER A 293 9.70 1.02 16.19
CA SER A 293 9.81 -0.44 16.33
C SER A 293 10.98 -0.97 15.51
N LYS A 294 12.07 -1.38 16.17
CA LYS A 294 13.29 -1.86 15.51
C LYS A 294 13.06 -3.00 14.51
N GLY A 295 12.21 -3.98 14.87
CA GLY A 295 11.94 -5.15 14.02
C GLY A 295 11.17 -4.84 12.74
N GLN A 296 10.43 -3.73 12.70
CA GLN A 296 9.59 -3.35 11.56
C GLN A 296 10.04 -2.05 10.89
N ALA A 297 11.04 -1.35 11.44
CA ALA A 297 11.47 -0.02 10.99
C ALA A 297 11.84 -0.02 9.51
N LEU A 298 12.64 -1.00 9.07
CA LEU A 298 13.10 -1.05 7.68
C LEU A 298 11.94 -1.24 6.70
N ASP A 299 11.01 -2.15 6.99
CA ASP A 299 9.85 -2.39 6.15
C ASP A 299 8.87 -1.23 6.19
N THR A 300 8.69 -0.59 7.35
CA THR A 300 7.83 0.59 7.53
C THR A 300 8.37 1.77 6.70
N VAL A 301 9.67 2.07 6.83
CA VAL A 301 10.33 3.12 6.05
C VAL A 301 10.25 2.82 4.56
N LYS A 302 10.58 1.59 4.14
CA LYS A 302 10.50 1.12 2.75
C LYS A 302 9.09 1.25 2.19
N ASP A 303 8.06 0.94 2.98
CA ASP A 303 6.66 1.06 2.58
C ASP A 303 6.19 2.51 2.47
N CYS A 304 6.74 3.41 3.29
CA CYS A 304 6.45 4.83 3.26
C CYS A 304 7.13 5.55 2.09
N ILE A 305 8.43 5.31 1.89
CA ILE A 305 9.21 5.97 0.82
C ILE A 305 9.12 5.23 -0.51
N ARG A 306 8.73 3.94 -0.51
CA ARG A 306 8.61 3.07 -1.71
C ARG A 306 9.84 3.09 -2.63
N VAL A 307 11.02 3.34 -2.06
CA VAL A 307 12.32 3.19 -2.74
C VAL A 307 13.00 1.92 -2.23
N THR A 308 13.79 1.27 -3.08
CA THR A 308 14.54 0.06 -2.69
C THR A 308 15.60 0.36 -1.64
N ILE A 309 15.89 -0.64 -0.80
CA ILE A 309 16.75 -0.58 0.40
C ILE A 309 18.20 -0.13 0.08
N SER A 310 18.62 -0.22 -1.18
CA SER A 310 19.98 0.11 -1.65
C SER A 310 20.00 1.06 -2.86
N ALA A 311 18.92 1.80 -3.08
CA ALA A 311 18.84 2.74 -4.20
C ALA A 311 19.98 3.77 -4.14
N LEU A 312 20.54 4.12 -5.30
CA LEU A 312 21.68 5.04 -5.40
C LEU A 312 22.89 4.62 -4.56
N GLY A 313 23.03 3.34 -4.23
CA GLY A 313 24.12 2.88 -3.37
C GLY A 313 24.05 3.36 -1.92
N VAL A 314 22.89 3.84 -1.47
CA VAL A 314 22.69 4.23 -0.08
C VAL A 314 22.07 3.07 0.69
N SER A 315 22.69 2.68 1.80
CA SER A 315 22.16 1.65 2.69
C SER A 315 21.06 2.23 3.56
N LEU A 316 19.80 1.98 3.19
CA LEU A 316 18.65 2.41 3.99
C LEU A 316 18.66 1.77 5.38
N LYS A 317 19.12 0.52 5.51
CA LYS A 317 19.27 -0.16 6.81
C LYS A 317 20.25 0.59 7.70
N ALA A 318 21.46 0.87 7.20
CA ALA A 318 22.48 1.57 7.99
C ALA A 318 22.03 2.99 8.37
N LEU A 319 21.32 3.66 7.47
CA LEU A 319 20.81 5.01 7.73
C LEU A 319 19.71 5.03 8.79
N VAL A 320 18.73 4.12 8.71
CA VAL A 320 17.67 4.00 9.72
C VAL A 320 18.27 3.68 11.09
N ASP A 321 19.21 2.74 11.15
CA ASP A 321 19.90 2.40 12.40
C ASP A 321 20.67 3.58 12.98
N GLN A 322 21.37 4.35 12.15
CA GLN A 322 22.09 5.55 12.57
C GLN A 322 21.13 6.61 13.14
N VAL A 323 20.08 6.96 12.42
CA VAL A 323 19.12 8.01 12.81
C VAL A 323 18.35 7.61 14.07
N ALA A 324 17.91 6.35 14.16
CA ALA A 324 17.18 5.86 15.33
C ALA A 324 18.05 5.83 16.60
N THR A 325 19.33 5.47 16.46
CA THR A 325 20.30 5.50 17.58
C THR A 325 20.59 6.94 18.01
N GLN A 326 20.80 7.87 17.06
CA GLN A 326 21.04 9.29 17.34
C GLN A 326 19.84 9.96 18.03
N ALA A 327 18.63 9.54 17.68
CA ALA A 327 17.39 10.01 18.30
C ALA A 327 17.07 9.32 19.65
N GLY A 328 17.92 8.40 20.13
CA GLY A 328 17.78 7.75 21.43
C GLY A 328 16.73 6.63 21.49
N PHE A 329 16.23 6.15 20.35
CA PHE A 329 15.25 5.05 20.32
C PHE A 329 15.90 3.69 20.56
N TRP A 330 17.13 3.49 20.07
CA TRP A 330 17.84 2.20 20.15
C TRP A 330 19.21 2.35 20.83
N ASN A 331 19.62 1.33 21.60
CA ASN A 331 20.94 1.31 22.24
C ASN A 331 22.07 1.06 21.22
N SER A 332 23.19 1.75 21.41
CA SER A 332 24.43 1.62 20.61
C SER A 332 25.03 0.22 20.61
N ASP A 333 24.77 -0.56 21.65
CA ASP A 333 25.41 -1.86 21.88
C ASP A 333 24.75 -3.00 21.08
N PHE A 334 23.58 -2.75 20.49
CA PHE A 334 22.81 -3.71 19.69
C PHE A 334 22.71 -3.30 18.21
N VAL A 335 23.64 -2.50 17.71
CA VAL A 335 23.61 -2.01 16.33
C VAL A 335 24.13 -3.11 15.40
N ASP A 336 23.18 -3.84 14.82
CA ASP A 336 23.39 -4.90 13.83
C ASP A 336 24.05 -4.38 12.52
N SER A 337 24.18 -3.06 12.38
CA SER A 337 24.71 -2.35 11.20
C SER A 337 26.02 -1.59 11.44
N GLN A 338 26.70 -1.72 12.59
CA GLN A 338 28.02 -1.09 12.78
C GLN A 338 29.07 -1.54 11.73
N THR A 339 28.76 -2.56 10.93
CA THR A 339 29.57 -3.06 9.82
C THR A 339 29.09 -2.63 8.43
N LEU A 340 27.94 -1.95 8.29
CA LEU A 340 27.38 -1.55 7.01
C LEU A 340 27.65 -0.08 6.72
N PRO A 341 28.32 0.24 5.60
CA PRO A 341 28.56 1.63 5.26
C PRO A 341 27.25 2.30 4.83
N LEU A 342 27.08 3.58 5.18
CA LEU A 342 25.92 4.38 4.76
C LEU A 342 25.84 4.51 3.23
N LYS A 343 27.02 4.63 2.61
CA LYS A 343 27.21 4.59 1.18
C LYS A 343 28.01 3.36 0.84
N TYR A 344 27.47 2.51 -0.01
CA TYR A 344 28.28 1.47 -0.61
C TYR A 344 29.36 2.15 -1.45
N GLU A 345 30.61 1.76 -1.22
CA GLU A 345 31.76 2.20 -2.01
C GLU A 345 31.55 1.85 -3.50
N PHE A 346 30.92 0.70 -3.71
CA PHE A 346 30.57 0.18 -5.01
C PHE A 346 29.06 0.30 -5.23
N TYR A 347 28.68 1.28 -6.04
CA TYR A 347 27.32 1.41 -6.55
C TYR A 347 27.37 2.01 -7.95
N GLY A 348 26.53 1.51 -8.85
CA GLY A 348 26.62 1.87 -10.27
C GLY A 348 27.93 1.39 -10.89
N ARG A 349 28.72 2.32 -11.45
CA ARG A 349 29.92 2.03 -12.26
C ARG A 349 31.06 1.42 -11.41
N LEU A 350 31.34 0.13 -11.62
CA LEU A 350 32.60 -0.51 -11.23
C LEU A 350 33.64 -0.30 -12.33
N THR A 351 34.61 0.59 -12.11
CA THR A 351 35.78 0.72 -12.97
C THR A 351 36.63 -0.57 -12.94
N PRO A 352 37.49 -0.81 -13.94
CA PRO A 352 38.47 -1.90 -13.86
C PRO A 352 39.32 -1.85 -12.58
N ALA A 353 39.62 -0.65 -12.09
CA ALA A 353 40.28 -0.45 -10.80
C ALA A 353 39.40 -0.89 -9.63
N ASP A 354 38.11 -0.54 -9.63
CA ASP A 354 37.16 -1.00 -8.60
C ASP A 354 37.04 -2.52 -8.59
N LYS A 355 37.05 -3.16 -9.77
CA LYS A 355 37.05 -4.64 -9.88
C LYS A 355 38.31 -5.25 -9.29
N VAL A 356 39.48 -4.71 -9.62
CA VAL A 356 40.76 -5.14 -9.02
C VAL A 356 40.73 -4.95 -7.51
N HIS A 357 40.17 -3.83 -7.04
CA HIS A 357 40.06 -3.51 -5.62
C HIS A 357 39.11 -4.49 -4.89
N ILE A 358 37.93 -4.77 -5.45
CA ILE A 358 36.99 -5.78 -4.94
C ILE A 358 37.64 -7.15 -4.87
N ILE A 359 38.31 -7.58 -5.95
CA ILE A 359 38.99 -8.89 -6.00
C ILE A 359 40.10 -8.94 -4.94
N GLY A 360 40.84 -7.84 -4.73
CA GLY A 360 41.82 -7.71 -3.67
C GLY A 360 41.20 -7.86 -2.28
N ASN A 361 40.11 -7.15 -1.99
CA ASN A 361 39.39 -7.21 -0.71
C ASN A 361 38.83 -8.62 -0.44
N VAL A 362 38.26 -9.28 -1.46
CA VAL A 362 37.77 -10.67 -1.36
C VAL A 362 38.92 -11.64 -1.08
N ARG A 363 40.07 -11.49 -1.75
CA ARG A 363 41.25 -12.34 -1.52
C ARG A 363 41.83 -12.15 -0.11
N ALA A 364 41.90 -10.91 0.39
CA ALA A 364 42.33 -10.63 1.77
C ALA A 364 41.40 -11.27 2.81
N LEU A 365 40.08 -11.17 2.60
CA LEU A 365 39.07 -11.80 3.44
C LEU A 365 39.17 -13.33 3.46
N LEU A 366 39.44 -13.95 2.30
CA LEU A 366 39.64 -15.39 2.19
C LEU A 366 40.95 -15.83 2.86
N ALA A 367 42.00 -15.01 2.81
CA ALA A 367 43.28 -15.27 3.45
C ALA A 367 43.20 -15.16 5.00
N GLU A 368 42.38 -14.26 5.53
CA GLU A 368 42.20 -14.09 6.98
C GLU A 368 41.33 -15.18 7.63
N ASN A 369 40.55 -15.96 6.86
CA ASN A 369 39.56 -16.91 7.41
C ASN A 369 39.40 -18.20 6.59
N ALA A 370 40.51 -18.87 6.26
CA ALA A 370 40.48 -20.16 5.55
C ALA A 370 39.68 -21.27 6.25
N PHE A 371 39.32 -21.12 7.54
CA PHE A 371 38.66 -22.16 8.35
C PHE A 371 37.19 -21.87 8.75
N ALA A 372 36.61 -20.72 8.38
CA ALA A 372 35.30 -20.27 8.88
C ALA A 372 34.15 -20.33 7.86
N LEU A 373 34.27 -21.13 6.80
CA LEU A 373 33.19 -21.37 5.82
C LEU A 373 32.12 -22.38 6.30
N ALA A 374 31.95 -22.55 7.61
CA ALA A 374 30.82 -23.30 8.14
C ALA A 374 29.53 -22.48 7.97
N PRO A 375 28.41 -23.07 7.52
CA PRO A 375 27.14 -22.37 7.25
C PRO A 375 26.61 -21.55 8.44
N GLN A 376 26.97 -21.94 9.66
CA GLN A 376 26.52 -21.31 10.90
C GLN A 376 27.26 -19.99 11.23
N GLY A 377 28.44 -19.75 10.64
CA GLY A 377 29.24 -18.54 10.86
C GLY A 377 28.93 -17.38 9.92
N LEU A 378 28.52 -17.65 8.67
CA LEU A 378 28.19 -16.62 7.68
C LEU A 378 26.92 -15.84 8.05
N SER A 379 25.94 -16.48 8.70
CA SER A 379 24.69 -15.85 9.14
C SER A 379 24.88 -14.75 10.19
N LYS A 380 26.05 -14.72 10.86
CA LYS A 380 26.37 -13.76 11.95
C LYS A 380 27.17 -12.54 11.50
N LYS A 381 27.43 -12.37 10.19
CA LYS A 381 28.20 -11.24 9.66
C LYS A 381 27.32 -10.36 8.76
N PRO A 382 26.75 -9.26 9.28
CA PRO A 382 25.80 -8.40 8.55
C PRO A 382 26.34 -7.83 7.22
N TRP A 383 27.66 -7.63 7.10
CA TRP A 383 28.29 -7.22 5.86
C TRP A 383 28.18 -8.27 4.75
N ILE A 384 28.17 -9.58 5.07
CA ILE A 384 28.01 -10.65 4.07
C ILE A 384 26.60 -10.57 3.48
N THR A 385 25.57 -10.40 4.31
CA THR A 385 24.19 -10.22 3.84
C THR A 385 24.07 -9.02 2.93
N SER A 386 24.76 -7.92 3.24
CA SER A 386 24.77 -6.72 2.38
C SER A 386 25.61 -6.90 1.11
N PHE A 387 26.75 -7.58 1.18
CA PHE A 387 27.57 -7.94 0.04
C PHE A 387 26.78 -8.84 -0.92
N LEU A 388 26.09 -9.87 -0.41
CA LEU A 388 25.23 -10.75 -1.19
C LEU A 388 24.03 -9.99 -1.77
N HIS A 389 23.50 -8.98 -1.08
CA HIS A 389 22.41 -8.14 -1.60
C HIS A 389 22.87 -7.24 -2.76
N VAL A 390 24.02 -6.57 -2.60
CA VAL A 390 24.58 -5.66 -3.61
C VAL A 390 25.10 -6.44 -4.82
N ASN A 391 25.75 -7.59 -4.59
CA ASN A 391 26.35 -8.42 -5.63
C ASN A 391 25.43 -9.55 -6.11
N ARG A 392 24.15 -9.56 -5.69
CA ARG A 392 23.23 -10.65 -6.04
C ARG A 392 23.14 -10.87 -7.55
N ALA A 393 23.07 -9.79 -8.31
CA ALA A 393 23.02 -9.86 -9.77
C ALA A 393 24.29 -10.47 -10.36
N GLN A 394 25.47 -10.08 -9.87
CA GLN A 394 26.74 -10.66 -10.30
C GLN A 394 26.80 -12.16 -9.99
N LEU A 395 26.40 -12.57 -8.78
CA LEU A 395 26.36 -13.98 -8.41
C LEU A 395 25.38 -14.78 -9.29
N GLN A 396 24.25 -14.20 -9.67
CA GLN A 396 23.31 -14.85 -10.59
C GLN A 396 23.90 -15.00 -11.99
N VAL A 397 24.59 -13.97 -12.50
CA VAL A 397 25.30 -14.05 -13.79
C VAL A 397 26.39 -15.11 -13.76
N ASP A 398 27.18 -15.16 -12.68
CA ASP A 398 28.28 -16.12 -12.53
C ASP A 398 27.77 -17.56 -12.34
N CYS A 399 26.62 -17.74 -11.68
CA CYS A 399 25.99 -19.05 -11.52
C CYS A 399 25.30 -19.56 -12.79
N PHE A 400 24.81 -18.67 -13.66
CA PHE A 400 24.03 -19.01 -14.86
C PHE A 400 24.49 -18.22 -16.10
N PRO A 401 25.78 -18.30 -16.49
CA PRO A 401 26.35 -17.48 -17.56
C PRO A 401 25.64 -17.69 -18.91
N GLU A 402 25.13 -18.89 -19.16
CA GLU A 402 24.35 -19.24 -20.35
C GLU A 402 23.04 -18.46 -20.46
N GLN A 403 22.53 -17.87 -19.39
CA GLN A 403 21.31 -17.04 -19.43
C GLN A 403 21.59 -15.59 -19.84
N PHE A 404 22.86 -15.19 -19.83
CA PHE A 404 23.32 -13.81 -20.07
C PHE A 404 24.32 -13.71 -21.23
N ASP A 405 24.37 -14.73 -22.09
CA ASP A 405 25.22 -14.73 -23.29
C ASP A 405 24.83 -13.63 -24.29
N ALA A 406 25.72 -13.38 -25.26
CA ALA A 406 25.57 -12.33 -26.27
C ALA A 406 24.37 -12.56 -27.23
N THR A 407 23.77 -13.75 -27.26
CA THR A 407 22.55 -14.00 -28.05
C THR A 407 21.31 -13.50 -27.32
N LYS A 408 21.33 -13.57 -25.98
CA LYS A 408 20.21 -13.20 -25.11
C LYS A 408 20.25 -11.74 -24.67
N VAL A 409 21.44 -11.18 -24.56
CA VAL A 409 21.68 -9.81 -24.06
C VAL A 409 22.42 -9.00 -25.12
N ASP A 410 21.88 -7.84 -25.47
CA ASP A 410 22.45 -6.95 -26.48
C ASP A 410 22.87 -5.58 -25.93
N ILE A 411 22.57 -5.29 -24.66
CA ILE A 411 23.07 -4.11 -23.93
C ILE A 411 23.80 -4.61 -22.69
N SER A 412 25.10 -4.30 -22.59
CA SER A 412 25.95 -4.73 -21.47
C SER A 412 27.07 -3.72 -21.20
N GLY A 413 27.70 -3.79 -20.03
CA GLY A 413 28.84 -2.93 -19.71
C GLY A 413 28.43 -1.48 -19.45
N GLN A 414 29.10 -0.52 -20.10
CA GLN A 414 28.80 0.91 -19.93
C GLN A 414 27.76 1.35 -20.95
N VAL A 415 26.58 1.67 -20.44
CA VAL A 415 25.42 2.10 -21.23
C VAL A 415 25.66 3.54 -21.71
N THR A 416 25.67 3.72 -23.02
CA THR A 416 25.66 5.01 -23.71
C THR A 416 24.31 5.72 -23.58
N ASP A 417 24.23 7.01 -23.90
CA ASP A 417 22.95 7.73 -23.87
C ASP A 417 21.93 7.10 -24.84
N GLU A 418 22.38 6.59 -25.99
CA GLU A 418 21.56 5.86 -26.95
C GLU A 418 20.98 4.58 -26.34
N GLU A 419 21.84 3.74 -25.76
CA GLU A 419 21.41 2.51 -25.09
C GLU A 419 20.52 2.81 -23.88
N ALA A 420 20.79 3.88 -23.13
CA ALA A 420 19.97 4.29 -21.99
C ALA A 420 18.53 4.59 -22.43
N ARG A 421 18.34 5.28 -23.57
CA ARG A 421 17.02 5.51 -24.17
C ARG A 421 16.33 4.20 -24.55
N VAL A 422 17.08 3.25 -25.11
CA VAL A 422 16.55 1.91 -25.41
C VAL A 422 16.15 1.15 -24.15
N VAL A 423 16.96 1.19 -23.09
CA VAL A 423 16.60 0.57 -21.80
C VAL A 423 15.31 1.17 -21.26
N ILE A 424 15.16 2.51 -21.29
CA ILE A 424 13.91 3.18 -20.86
C ILE A 424 12.73 2.65 -21.66
N ARG A 425 12.83 2.67 -23.00
CA ARG A 425 11.77 2.20 -23.90
C ARG A 425 11.39 0.76 -23.57
N ARG A 426 12.36 -0.13 -23.45
CA ARG A 426 12.10 -1.56 -23.20
C ARG A 426 11.53 -1.83 -21.82
N VAL A 427 11.99 -1.13 -20.77
CA VAL A 427 11.35 -1.18 -19.45
C VAL A 427 9.90 -0.73 -19.55
N PHE A 428 9.65 0.39 -20.23
CA PHE A 428 8.31 0.93 -20.37
C PHE A 428 7.39 0.00 -21.16
N GLN A 429 7.88 -0.55 -22.27
CA GLN A 429 7.19 -1.55 -23.07
C GLN A 429 6.89 -2.80 -22.23
N TYR A 430 7.87 -3.33 -21.50
CA TYR A 430 7.68 -4.50 -20.62
C TYR A 430 6.57 -4.26 -19.57
N LEU A 431 6.48 -3.04 -19.02
CA LEU A 431 5.45 -2.67 -18.06
C LEU A 431 4.06 -2.44 -18.70
N GLN A 432 4.00 -2.06 -19.98
CA GLN A 432 2.75 -1.83 -20.70
C GLN A 432 2.23 -3.08 -21.45
N TYR A 433 3.11 -4.02 -21.82
CA TYR A 433 2.83 -5.19 -22.67
C TYR A 433 2.82 -6.53 -21.90
N GLY A 434 2.54 -6.50 -20.60
CA GLY A 434 2.15 -7.72 -19.87
C GLY A 434 0.82 -8.22 -20.42
N LYS A 435 0.87 -9.20 -21.33
CA LYS A 435 -0.29 -9.88 -21.93
C LYS A 435 -1.23 -10.40 -20.83
N GLY A 436 -2.26 -9.64 -20.47
CA GLY A 436 -3.30 -10.03 -19.50
C GLY A 436 -2.93 -9.89 -18.01
N GLU A 437 -1.66 -9.71 -17.66
CA GLU A 437 -1.21 -9.47 -16.29
C GLU A 437 -1.09 -7.97 -16.02
N GLY A 438 -1.78 -7.47 -14.99
CA GLY A 438 -1.73 -6.03 -14.64
C GLY A 438 -0.30 -5.54 -14.36
N VAL A 439 -0.03 -4.25 -14.58
CA VAL A 439 1.32 -3.64 -14.45
C VAL A 439 2.05 -3.97 -13.12
N PHE A 440 1.32 -4.25 -12.05
CA PHE A 440 1.87 -4.71 -10.77
C PHE A 440 2.54 -6.09 -10.85
N GLU A 441 1.99 -7.01 -11.64
CA GLU A 441 2.53 -8.35 -11.83
C GLU A 441 3.83 -8.32 -12.62
N ALA A 442 3.92 -7.46 -13.64
CA ALA A 442 5.16 -7.22 -14.38
C ALA A 442 6.31 -6.76 -13.47
N LEU A 443 6.01 -6.07 -12.36
CA LEU A 443 6.98 -5.58 -11.38
C LEU A 443 7.25 -6.53 -10.20
N ARG A 444 6.61 -7.70 -10.15
CA ARG A 444 6.82 -8.70 -9.10
C ARG A 444 8.18 -9.40 -9.19
N PRO A 445 8.71 -9.76 -10.38
CA PRO A 445 10.03 -10.40 -10.50
C PRO A 445 11.15 -9.54 -9.92
N ALA A 446 12.27 -10.17 -9.57
CA ALA A 446 13.47 -9.46 -9.16
C ALA A 446 13.97 -8.53 -10.30
N TRP A 447 14.58 -7.40 -9.93
CA TRP A 447 15.00 -6.38 -10.91
C TRP A 447 15.92 -6.90 -12.02
N TRP A 448 16.83 -7.83 -11.71
CA TRP A 448 17.75 -8.43 -12.67
C TRP A 448 17.02 -9.35 -13.66
N GLU A 449 15.93 -9.99 -13.24
CA GLU A 449 15.09 -10.83 -14.10
C GLU A 449 14.28 -9.95 -15.07
N ILE A 450 13.83 -8.78 -14.61
CA ILE A 450 13.22 -7.78 -15.49
C ILE A 450 14.21 -7.35 -16.58
N LEU A 451 15.46 -7.01 -16.19
CA LEU A 451 16.51 -6.64 -17.14
C LEU A 451 16.82 -7.76 -18.15
N ARG A 452 16.93 -9.00 -17.68
CA ARG A 452 17.15 -10.17 -18.54
C ARG A 452 16.05 -10.32 -19.58
N ARG A 453 14.77 -10.18 -19.19
CA ARG A 453 13.61 -10.27 -20.09
C ARG A 453 13.58 -9.17 -21.15
N ILE A 454 14.21 -8.02 -20.87
CA ILE A 454 14.36 -6.92 -21.83
C ILE A 454 15.73 -6.92 -22.54
N ARG A 455 16.47 -8.03 -22.47
CA ARG A 455 17.78 -8.24 -23.12
C ARG A 455 18.88 -7.29 -22.64
N VAL A 456 18.80 -6.85 -21.38
CA VAL A 456 19.79 -5.97 -20.75
C VAL A 456 20.56 -6.75 -19.69
N HIS A 457 21.88 -6.67 -19.72
CA HIS A 457 22.73 -7.34 -18.75
C HIS A 457 22.48 -6.73 -17.35
N PRO A 458 22.35 -7.51 -16.27
CA PRO A 458 22.07 -6.93 -14.96
C PRO A 458 23.27 -6.17 -14.38
N ASN A 459 24.48 -6.41 -14.88
CA ASN A 459 25.70 -5.68 -14.50
C ASN A 459 26.01 -4.48 -15.42
N ILE A 460 25.00 -3.86 -16.01
CA ILE A 460 25.16 -2.59 -16.71
C ILE A 460 25.57 -1.46 -15.76
N SER A 461 26.24 -0.46 -16.31
CA SER A 461 26.66 0.76 -15.63
C SER A 461 26.28 1.99 -16.45
N GLY A 462 26.25 3.17 -15.82
CA GLY A 462 25.78 4.42 -16.44
C GLY A 462 24.33 4.75 -16.10
N ILE A 463 23.55 3.76 -15.66
CA ILE A 463 22.19 3.94 -15.13
C ILE A 463 22.03 3.12 -13.83
N ASP A 464 21.12 3.53 -12.94
CA ASP A 464 20.73 2.76 -11.74
C ASP A 464 19.38 2.06 -11.99
N PRO A 465 19.38 0.75 -12.32
CA PRO A 465 18.15 0.02 -12.62
C PRO A 465 17.24 -0.13 -11.39
N LEU A 466 17.81 -0.18 -10.18
CA LEU A 466 17.04 -0.28 -8.94
C LEU A 466 16.26 1.01 -8.70
N PHE A 467 16.90 2.15 -8.91
CA PHE A 467 16.24 3.44 -8.83
C PHE A 467 15.20 3.60 -9.94
N LEU A 468 15.52 3.24 -11.18
CA LEU A 468 14.60 3.27 -12.33
C LEU A 468 13.34 2.43 -12.09
N LEU A 469 13.50 1.16 -11.69
CA LEU A 469 12.39 0.24 -11.48
C LEU A 469 11.62 0.54 -10.20
N GLY A 470 12.33 0.95 -9.13
CA GLY A 470 11.73 1.47 -7.91
C GLY A 470 10.85 2.68 -8.20
N LYS A 471 11.32 3.53 -9.12
CA LYS A 471 10.54 4.64 -9.66
C LYS A 471 9.23 4.12 -10.29
N PHE A 472 9.32 3.32 -11.34
CA PHE A 472 8.10 2.81 -11.99
C PHE A 472 7.14 2.09 -11.03
N LYS A 473 7.67 1.33 -10.06
CA LYS A 473 6.87 0.61 -9.06
C LYS A 473 6.05 1.51 -8.16
N HIS A 474 6.64 2.58 -7.64
CA HIS A 474 5.89 3.55 -6.83
C HIS A 474 4.80 4.23 -7.68
N PHE A 475 5.12 4.62 -8.91
CA PHE A 475 4.20 5.31 -9.81
C PHE A 475 2.97 4.45 -10.13
N VAL A 476 3.18 3.18 -10.50
CA VAL A 476 2.11 2.19 -10.69
C VAL A 476 1.34 1.95 -9.40
N GLY A 477 2.05 1.95 -8.27
CA GLY A 477 1.52 1.83 -6.91
C GLY A 477 0.63 2.99 -6.45
N CYS A 478 0.70 4.15 -7.09
CA CYS A 478 -0.16 5.28 -6.78
C CYS A 478 -1.46 5.11 -7.56
N ARG A 479 -2.60 5.00 -6.86
CA ARG A 479 -3.95 4.98 -7.46
C ARG A 479 -4.28 6.36 -8.05
N ASN A 480 -3.53 6.75 -9.09
CA ASN A 480 -3.70 7.97 -9.84
C ASN A 480 -4.55 7.69 -11.08
N ASP A 481 -5.42 8.63 -11.41
CA ASP A 481 -6.16 8.69 -12.67
C ASP A 481 -5.22 8.46 -13.88
N GLU A 482 -5.73 7.79 -14.91
CA GLU A 482 -5.02 7.48 -16.15
C GLU A 482 -4.43 8.72 -16.82
N HIS A 483 -5.15 9.85 -16.76
CA HIS A 483 -4.66 11.13 -17.28
C HIS A 483 -3.37 11.58 -16.57
N ARG A 484 -3.35 11.54 -15.24
CA ARG A 484 -2.15 11.87 -14.44
C ARG A 484 -1.02 10.91 -14.73
N ARG A 485 -1.34 9.63 -14.97
CA ARG A 485 -0.31 8.66 -15.35
C ARG A 485 0.33 9.04 -16.68
N LYS A 486 -0.46 9.31 -17.72
CA LYS A 486 0.06 9.75 -19.04
C LYS A 486 0.90 11.03 -18.93
N ALA A 487 0.46 12.00 -18.14
CA ALA A 487 1.18 13.25 -17.93
C ALA A 487 2.54 13.07 -17.24
N TRP A 488 2.61 12.24 -16.21
CA TRP A 488 3.89 11.93 -15.53
C TRP A 488 4.85 11.22 -16.47
N VAL A 489 4.38 10.18 -17.18
CA VAL A 489 5.18 9.43 -18.15
C VAL A 489 5.77 10.39 -19.18
N SER A 490 4.94 11.24 -19.79
CA SER A 490 5.40 12.24 -20.75
C SER A 490 6.47 13.14 -20.14
N ARG A 491 6.25 13.70 -18.94
CA ARG A 491 7.23 14.57 -18.27
C ARG A 491 8.56 13.87 -17.97
N THR A 492 8.51 12.62 -17.50
CA THR A 492 9.70 11.84 -17.11
C THR A 492 10.48 11.35 -18.32
N LEU A 493 9.80 10.99 -19.40
CA LEU A 493 10.42 10.54 -20.64
C LEU A 493 10.91 11.70 -21.51
N LYS A 494 10.31 12.89 -21.42
CA LYS A 494 10.65 14.05 -22.27
C LYS A 494 12.15 14.37 -22.36
N PRO A 495 12.95 14.36 -21.27
CA PRO A 495 14.39 14.62 -21.39
C PRO A 495 15.15 13.58 -22.22
N TRP A 496 14.60 12.37 -22.34
CA TRP A 496 15.22 11.23 -23.00
C TRP A 496 14.63 10.96 -24.39
N LEU A 497 13.34 11.18 -24.58
CA LEU A 497 12.59 10.83 -25.79
C LEU A 497 11.76 12.04 -26.25
N SER A 498 12.44 13.15 -26.60
CA SER A 498 11.81 14.44 -26.95
C SER A 498 11.54 14.65 -28.43
N LYS A 499 12.10 13.83 -29.32
CA LYS A 499 11.95 14.04 -30.77
C LYS A 499 10.58 13.52 -31.21
N GLU A 500 9.70 14.45 -31.58
CA GLU A 500 8.35 14.14 -32.07
C GLU A 500 8.08 14.69 -33.49
N ASN A 501 8.82 15.73 -33.93
CA ASN A 501 8.67 16.35 -35.25
C ASN A 501 10.04 16.66 -35.84
N VAL A 502 10.57 15.75 -36.65
CA VAL A 502 11.91 15.86 -37.25
C VAL A 502 11.74 15.75 -38.77
N THR A 503 12.42 16.60 -39.52
CA THR A 503 12.36 16.56 -41.00
C THR A 503 13.01 15.29 -41.53
N THR A 504 12.66 14.88 -42.76
CA THR A 504 13.27 13.70 -43.41
C THR A 504 14.80 13.82 -43.47
N LEU A 505 15.33 15.00 -43.81
CA LEU A 505 16.76 15.26 -43.92
C LEU A 505 17.49 15.16 -42.56
N GLU A 506 16.87 15.69 -41.50
CA GLU A 506 17.40 15.56 -40.15
C GLU A 506 17.34 14.10 -39.65
N LEU A 507 16.28 13.36 -39.99
CA LEU A 507 16.18 11.93 -39.68
C LEU A 507 17.28 11.13 -40.38
N GLU A 508 17.52 11.37 -41.67
CA GLU A 508 18.62 10.75 -42.43
C GLU A 508 19.97 11.04 -41.76
N THR A 509 20.22 12.28 -41.38
CA THR A 509 21.46 12.69 -40.69
C THR A 509 21.62 11.94 -39.36
N LEU A 510 20.56 11.85 -38.56
CA LEU A 510 20.57 11.16 -37.27
C LEU A 510 20.81 9.65 -37.42
N VAL A 511 20.18 9.02 -38.43
CA VAL A 511 20.39 7.60 -38.74
C VAL A 511 21.83 7.37 -39.17
N ASP A 512 22.37 8.19 -40.06
CA ASP A 512 23.76 8.08 -40.53
C ASP A 512 24.77 8.22 -39.40
N GLU A 513 24.57 9.20 -38.51
CA GLU A 513 25.40 9.38 -37.32
C GLU A 513 25.31 8.17 -36.38
N PHE A 514 24.11 7.63 -36.17
CA PHE A 514 23.91 6.45 -35.33
C PHE A 514 24.55 5.20 -35.93
N VAL A 515 24.39 4.95 -37.23
CA VAL A 515 25.01 3.83 -37.94
C VAL A 515 26.53 3.93 -37.86
N LYS A 516 27.11 5.13 -37.99
CA LYS A 516 28.56 5.36 -37.83
C LYS A 516 29.03 5.08 -36.40
N LYS A 517 28.27 5.51 -35.39
CA LYS A 517 28.62 5.37 -33.97
C LYS A 517 28.44 3.94 -33.46
N ALA A 518 27.40 3.24 -33.93
CA ALA A 518 26.89 2.00 -33.36
C ALA A 518 26.36 1.03 -34.44
N PRO A 519 27.22 0.60 -35.41
CA PRO A 519 26.77 -0.15 -36.58
C PRO A 519 26.12 -1.50 -36.23
N LEU A 520 26.64 -2.20 -35.21
CA LEU A 520 26.07 -3.48 -34.76
C LEU A 520 24.67 -3.30 -34.16
N HIS A 521 24.42 -2.20 -33.47
CA HIS A 521 23.10 -1.92 -32.91
C HIS A 521 22.12 -1.53 -34.01
N ALA A 522 22.55 -0.73 -34.99
CA ALA A 522 21.71 -0.37 -36.15
C ALA A 522 21.21 -1.59 -36.95
N ILE A 523 21.99 -2.67 -37.00
CA ILE A 523 21.61 -3.92 -37.69
C ILE A 523 20.74 -4.82 -36.81
N ASN A 524 21.09 -4.96 -35.53
CA ASN A 524 20.50 -6.00 -34.67
C ASN A 524 19.28 -5.54 -33.87
N TRP A 525 19.10 -4.23 -33.69
CA TRP A 525 17.95 -3.70 -32.98
C TRP A 525 16.72 -3.61 -33.87
N ASN A 526 15.55 -3.85 -33.27
CA ASN A 526 14.29 -3.62 -33.97
C ASN A 526 14.08 -2.11 -34.21
N HIS A 527 13.18 -1.79 -35.14
CA HIS A 527 12.85 -0.40 -35.49
C HIS A 527 12.55 0.47 -34.27
N GLY A 528 11.78 -0.02 -33.29
CA GLY A 528 11.43 0.75 -32.11
C GLY A 528 12.63 1.08 -31.21
N ASP A 529 13.57 0.14 -31.07
CA ASP A 529 14.81 0.36 -30.32
C ASP A 529 15.73 1.35 -31.04
N VAL A 530 15.85 1.26 -32.38
CA VAL A 530 16.57 2.26 -33.17
C VAL A 530 15.96 3.65 -33.00
N MET A 531 14.63 3.77 -33.09
CA MET A 531 13.94 5.05 -32.89
C MET A 531 14.15 5.63 -31.48
N ALA A 532 14.10 4.80 -30.44
CA ALA A 532 14.44 5.26 -29.09
C ALA A 532 15.91 5.69 -28.97
N ALA A 533 16.84 4.94 -29.56
CA ALA A 533 18.26 5.30 -29.58
C ALA A 533 18.47 6.70 -30.19
N LEU A 534 17.71 7.04 -31.23
CA LEU A 534 17.72 8.35 -31.88
C LEU A 534 17.02 9.46 -31.08
N GLY A 535 16.26 9.12 -30.02
CA GLY A 535 15.57 10.07 -29.15
C GLY A 535 14.06 10.24 -29.42
N PHE A 536 13.46 9.34 -30.21
CA PHE A 536 12.04 9.40 -30.52
C PHE A 536 11.18 8.68 -29.46
N GLY A 537 9.97 9.22 -29.22
CA GLY A 537 9.01 8.66 -28.27
C GLY A 537 8.46 7.29 -28.69
N HIS A 538 7.86 6.56 -27.73
CA HIS A 538 7.26 5.24 -27.98
C HIS A 538 6.15 5.25 -29.04
N ARG A 539 5.55 6.40 -29.35
CA ARG A 539 4.48 6.54 -30.35
C ARG A 539 4.97 6.82 -31.78
N ALA A 540 6.27 7.05 -31.96
CA ALA A 540 6.89 7.39 -33.25
C ALA A 540 7.30 6.15 -34.04
#